data_AF-A0A2Z5K271-F1
#
_entry.id   AF-A0A2Z5K271-F1
#
_cell.length_a   1.000
_cell.length_b   1.000
_cell.length_c   1.000
_cell.angle_alpha   90.00
_cell.angle_beta   90.00
_cell.angle_gamma   90.00
#
_symmetry.space_group_name_H-M   'P 1'
#
loop_
_entity.id
_entity.type
_entity.pdbx_description
1 polymer ?
#
loop_
_entity_poly.entity_id
_entity_poly.type
_entity_poly.pdbx_seq_one_letter_code
_entity_poly.pdbx_strand_id
1 'polypeptide(L)'
;MPLSGAALSRKTGCTFDNPGLLARTSASGIFWRLPAGRAVVVRHVRFVIRLKDRSFDESEVEGVELRIDPGSKGTGLVVTDEKKELGDHGAVITVRRGLVSVELQHRGDQIRAGIRRRAGYRHRRRSANLRHRAARSDNRARRPGWLPPSVRHRVDTTFSLAHRLCRWAPVTEIHVEHVAFDTHSLSAGRPLKGAEHQRGPLAGTSVRGRLRVVWDGSCAYCGMSGVPLNIEHVRPRGRGGSDRISNLVLACSPCNRAKGGKPVEAFLADRADRLAAAPGPAALPRQTASPRAWTKHTPWMPCASGLLITRSATGS
;
A
#
# COMPACT_ATOMS: atom_id res chain seq x y z
N MET A 1 18.77 -56.70 -13.08
CA MET A 1 19.10 -56.02 -14.35
C MET A 1 18.21 -54.80 -14.50
N PRO A 2 18.78 -53.57 -14.52
CA PRO A 2 18.02 -52.34 -14.74
C PRO A 2 18.04 -51.95 -16.24
N LEU A 3 16.95 -51.38 -16.75
CA LEU A 3 16.86 -50.62 -18.00
C LEU A 3 15.91 -49.45 -17.71
N SER A 4 16.43 -48.24 -17.45
CA SER A 4 16.65 -47.12 -18.39
C SER A 4 15.38 -46.46 -18.93
N GLY A 5 15.21 -45.15 -18.70
CA GLY A 5 14.11 -44.38 -19.32
C GLY A 5 13.97 -42.91 -18.89
N ALA A 6 14.97 -42.09 -19.21
CA ALA A 6 14.90 -40.65 -19.49
C ALA A 6 14.15 -39.68 -18.53
N ALA A 7 14.92 -39.02 -17.67
CA ALA A 7 14.54 -37.76 -17.04
C ALA A 7 14.60 -36.60 -18.05
N LEU A 8 13.46 -36.02 -18.40
CA LEU A 8 13.36 -34.73 -19.10
C LEU A 8 13.70 -33.60 -18.11
N SER A 9 15.00 -33.32 -18.00
CA SER A 9 15.52 -32.09 -17.41
C SER A 9 15.12 -30.90 -18.27
N ARG A 10 14.03 -30.20 -17.92
CA ARG A 10 13.84 -28.82 -18.35
C ARG A 10 14.47 -27.90 -17.32
N LYS A 11 15.78 -27.70 -17.47
CA LYS A 11 16.46 -26.50 -16.97
C LYS A 11 15.87 -25.30 -17.70
N THR A 12 14.83 -24.68 -17.15
CA THR A 12 14.57 -23.25 -17.40
C THR A 12 15.13 -22.49 -16.21
N GLY A 13 16.46 -22.53 -16.07
CA GLY A 13 17.16 -21.50 -15.33
C GLY A 13 17.06 -20.24 -16.18
N CYS A 14 16.42 -19.20 -15.68
CA CYS A 14 16.64 -17.87 -16.22
C CYS A 14 18.10 -17.52 -15.92
N THR A 15 19.00 -17.85 -16.85
CA THR A 15 20.33 -17.28 -16.88
C THR A 15 20.15 -15.79 -17.10
N PHE A 16 20.49 -14.99 -16.09
CA PHE A 16 20.66 -13.55 -16.27
C PHE A 16 21.99 -13.36 -17.00
N ASP A 17 22.00 -13.62 -18.30
CA ASP A 17 23.11 -13.26 -19.18
C ASP A 17 23.12 -11.73 -19.30
N ASN A 18 23.88 -11.07 -18.41
CA ASN A 18 24.09 -9.62 -18.43
C ASN A 18 25.52 -9.32 -18.90
N PRO A 19 25.80 -9.20 -20.21
CA PRO A 19 27.16 -8.99 -20.73
C PRO A 19 27.67 -7.54 -20.54
N GLY A 20 27.13 -6.79 -19.58
CA GLY A 20 27.40 -5.36 -19.47
C GLY A 20 27.10 -4.80 -18.09
N LEU A 21 27.69 -5.42 -17.07
CA LEU A 21 27.80 -4.81 -15.75
C LEU A 21 28.81 -3.65 -15.81
N LEU A 22 28.40 -2.50 -15.29
CA LEU A 22 29.13 -1.25 -15.42
C LEU A 22 29.88 -0.96 -14.14
N ALA A 23 31.20 -0.83 -14.25
CA ALA A 23 32.06 -0.51 -13.14
C ALA A 23 31.71 0.85 -12.54
N ARG A 24 31.77 0.93 -11.20
CA ARG A 24 31.67 2.18 -10.44
C ARG A 24 32.81 3.10 -10.85
N THR A 25 32.55 4.12 -11.65
CA THR A 25 33.50 5.21 -11.88
C THR A 25 33.15 6.38 -10.99
N SER A 26 34.10 6.84 -10.17
CA SER A 26 33.99 8.13 -9.49
C SER A 26 33.75 9.24 -10.51
N ALA A 27 33.13 10.36 -10.10
CA ALA A 27 32.93 11.52 -10.97
C ALA A 27 34.24 11.96 -11.66
N SER A 28 35.37 11.87 -10.93
CA SER A 28 36.72 12.12 -11.45
C SER A 28 37.13 11.12 -12.54
N GLY A 29 36.76 9.84 -12.41
CA GLY A 29 37.02 8.82 -13.43
C GLY A 29 36.19 8.99 -14.70
N ILE A 30 34.95 9.50 -14.58
CA ILE A 30 34.10 9.83 -15.73
C ILE A 30 34.72 10.99 -16.52
N PHE A 31 35.19 12.02 -15.80
CA PHE A 31 35.78 13.24 -16.36
C PHE A 31 37.01 12.95 -17.23
N TRP A 32 37.79 11.92 -16.89
CA TRP A 32 38.94 11.49 -17.69
C TRP A 32 38.57 10.55 -18.85
N ARG A 33 37.66 9.59 -18.62
CA ARG A 33 37.41 8.49 -19.58
C ARG A 33 36.57 8.89 -20.80
N LEU A 34 35.65 9.84 -20.64
CA LEU A 34 34.81 10.30 -21.75
C LEU A 34 35.63 11.09 -22.78
N PRO A 35 36.42 12.12 -22.40
CA PRO A 35 37.28 12.84 -23.37
C PRO A 35 38.36 11.93 -23.98
N ALA A 36 38.89 10.97 -23.22
CA ALA A 36 39.89 10.02 -23.70
C ALA A 36 39.32 8.91 -24.61
N GLY A 37 38.02 8.91 -24.92
CA GLY A 37 37.37 7.91 -25.79
C GLY A 37 37.27 6.50 -25.19
N ARG A 38 37.63 6.32 -23.91
CA ARG A 38 37.62 5.02 -23.21
C ARG A 38 36.25 4.60 -22.68
N ALA A 39 35.27 5.51 -22.71
CA ALA A 39 33.89 5.22 -22.35
C ALA A 39 32.90 5.90 -23.32
N VAL A 40 31.68 5.39 -23.40
CA VAL A 40 30.58 5.98 -24.17
C VAL A 40 29.33 6.11 -23.30
N VAL A 41 28.62 7.23 -23.43
CA VAL A 41 27.32 7.42 -22.78
C VAL A 41 26.29 6.52 -23.47
N VAL A 42 25.66 5.63 -22.68
CA VAL A 42 24.58 4.75 -23.15
C VAL A 42 23.21 5.33 -22.77
N ARG A 43 23.16 6.17 -21.73
CA ARG A 43 21.92 6.76 -21.23
C ARG A 43 22.17 8.08 -20.51
N HIS A 44 21.33 9.08 -20.79
CA HIS A 44 21.40 10.38 -20.14
C HIS A 44 20.60 10.46 -18.83
N VAL A 45 19.36 9.96 -18.81
CA VAL A 45 18.47 10.05 -17.63
C VAL A 45 18.57 8.76 -16.81
N ARG A 46 19.13 8.88 -15.59
CA ARG A 46 19.95 7.83 -14.95
C ARG A 46 21.20 7.69 -15.81
N PHE A 47 22.20 8.51 -15.51
CA PHE A 47 23.40 8.63 -16.35
C PHE A 47 24.17 7.32 -16.30
N VAL A 48 24.36 6.71 -17.46
CA VAL A 48 25.02 5.42 -17.61
C VAL A 48 26.07 5.51 -18.70
N ILE A 49 27.30 5.13 -18.36
CA ILE A 49 28.41 5.00 -19.32
C ILE A 49 28.79 3.54 -19.48
N ARG A 50 29.24 3.15 -20.67
CA ARG A 50 29.86 1.86 -20.95
C ARG A 50 31.35 2.06 -21.16
N LEU A 51 32.17 1.30 -20.44
CA LEU A 51 33.61 1.25 -20.65
C LEU A 51 33.92 0.42 -21.90
N LYS A 52 34.88 0.87 -22.70
CA LYS A 52 35.33 0.20 -23.93
C LYS A 52 36.63 -0.56 -23.74
N ASP A 53 37.39 -0.20 -22.72
CA ASP A 53 38.79 -0.58 -22.52
C ASP A 53 38.98 -1.81 -21.61
N ARG A 54 37.89 -2.47 -21.20
CA ARG A 54 37.91 -3.63 -20.31
C ARG A 54 36.64 -4.46 -20.47
N SER A 55 36.76 -5.76 -20.26
CA SER A 55 35.64 -6.67 -20.12
C SER A 55 35.16 -6.78 -18.67
N PHE A 56 34.02 -7.45 -18.47
CA PHE A 56 33.49 -7.70 -17.13
C PHE A 56 34.40 -8.64 -16.33
N ASP A 57 34.94 -9.68 -16.95
CA ASP A 57 35.78 -10.69 -16.29
C ASP A 57 37.12 -10.10 -15.81
N GLU A 58 37.58 -9.03 -16.45
CA GLU A 58 38.79 -8.29 -16.08
C GLU A 58 38.52 -7.17 -15.04
N SER A 59 37.27 -7.02 -14.59
CA SER A 59 36.85 -5.92 -13.74
C SER A 59 36.37 -6.40 -12.38
N GLU A 60 36.94 -5.85 -11.30
CA GLU A 60 36.36 -5.95 -9.97
C GLU A 60 35.16 -5.00 -9.85
N VAL A 61 33.99 -5.55 -9.52
CA VAL A 61 32.75 -4.80 -9.38
C VAL A 61 32.26 -4.91 -7.94
N GLU A 62 32.36 -3.81 -7.21
CA GLU A 62 31.74 -3.69 -5.88
C GLU A 62 30.21 -3.76 -6.01
N GLY A 63 29.61 -4.66 -5.22
CA GLY A 63 28.16 -4.77 -5.09
C GLY A 63 27.51 -3.51 -4.51
N VAL A 64 26.23 -3.32 -4.83
CA VAL A 64 25.39 -2.28 -4.24
C VAL A 64 24.11 -2.88 -3.69
N GLU A 65 23.46 -2.16 -2.80
CA GLU A 65 22.21 -2.58 -2.18
C GLU A 65 21.06 -1.71 -2.70
N LEU A 66 19.89 -2.32 -2.90
CA LEU A 66 18.66 -1.61 -3.26
C LEU A 66 17.72 -1.57 -2.05
N ARG A 67 17.40 -0.38 -1.56
CA ARG A 67 16.42 -0.17 -0.50
C ARG A 67 15.12 0.35 -1.07
N ILE A 68 14.01 -0.27 -0.69
CA ILE A 68 12.66 0.06 -1.15
C ILE A 68 11.79 0.39 0.07
N ASP A 69 11.21 1.58 0.08
CA ASP A 69 10.23 2.04 1.06
C ASP A 69 8.84 2.19 0.39
N PRO A 70 7.94 1.20 0.53
CA PRO A 70 6.61 1.22 -0.06
C PRO A 70 5.65 2.17 0.68
N GLY A 71 5.47 3.38 0.17
CA GLY A 71 4.44 4.30 0.65
C GLY A 71 3.07 4.19 -0.06
N SER A 72 2.08 4.92 0.47
CA SER A 72 0.72 4.93 -0.08
C SER A 72 0.59 5.77 -1.35
N LYS A 73 1.29 6.92 -1.39
CA LYS A 73 1.28 7.90 -2.49
C LYS A 73 2.50 7.77 -3.39
N GLY A 74 3.67 7.57 -2.80
CA GLY A 74 4.91 7.28 -3.51
C GLY A 74 5.63 6.07 -2.92
N THR A 75 6.56 5.47 -3.66
CA THR A 75 7.52 4.50 -3.15
C THR A 75 8.92 5.08 -3.30
N GLY A 76 9.67 5.14 -2.22
CA GLY A 76 11.09 5.50 -2.25
C GLY A 76 11.92 4.31 -2.69
N LEU A 77 12.86 4.53 -3.60
CA LEU A 77 13.88 3.55 -3.95
C LEU A 77 15.24 4.22 -3.89
N VAL A 78 16.18 3.60 -3.19
CA VAL A 78 17.55 4.11 -3.07
C VAL A 78 18.53 2.99 -3.36
N VAL A 79 19.48 3.25 -4.26
CA VAL A 79 20.66 2.40 -4.43
C VAL A 79 21.75 2.94 -3.52
N THR A 80 22.27 2.10 -2.65
CA THR A 80 23.26 2.46 -1.64
C THR A 80 24.51 1.60 -1.76
N ASP A 81 25.65 2.15 -1.35
CA ASP A 81 26.82 1.36 -1.00
C ASP A 81 27.08 1.43 0.50
N GLU A 82 27.83 0.46 1.00
CA GLU A 82 28.41 0.49 2.34
C GLU A 82 29.92 0.66 2.21
N LYS A 83 30.47 1.67 2.86
CA LYS A 83 31.91 1.91 2.93
C LYS A 83 32.34 1.95 4.38
N LYS A 84 33.40 1.21 4.71
CA LYS A 84 34.04 1.27 6.03
C LYS A 84 35.01 2.44 6.03
N GLU A 85 34.74 3.45 6.84
CA GLU A 85 35.63 4.61 7.03
C GLU A 85 36.20 4.59 8.43
N LEU A 86 37.46 5.02 8.57
CA LEU A 86 38.09 5.14 9.88
C LEU A 86 37.58 6.44 10.52
N GLY A 87 36.83 6.33 11.62
CA GLY A 87 36.42 7.50 12.39
C GLY A 87 37.59 8.14 13.12
N ASP A 88 37.37 9.36 13.61
CA ASP A 88 38.39 10.22 14.25
C ASP A 88 39.09 9.59 15.48
N HIS A 89 38.56 8.48 16.01
CA HIS A 89 39.13 7.73 17.14
C HIS A 89 39.62 6.32 16.77
N GLY A 90 39.86 6.03 15.48
CA GLY A 90 40.30 4.71 15.02
C GLY A 90 39.19 3.64 14.99
N ALA A 91 37.94 4.01 15.32
CA ALA A 91 36.79 3.13 15.18
C ALA A 91 36.37 3.02 13.71
N VAL A 92 36.20 1.80 13.19
CA VAL A 92 35.67 1.57 11.85
C VAL A 92 34.17 1.89 11.85
N ILE A 93 33.77 2.97 11.20
CA ILE A 93 32.37 3.37 11.02
C ILE A 93 31.89 2.86 9.66
N THR A 94 30.75 2.18 9.63
CA THR A 94 30.11 1.81 8.35
C THR A 94 29.27 2.98 7.87
N VAL A 95 29.74 3.68 6.85
CA VAL A 95 29.05 4.80 6.22
C VAL A 95 28.27 4.27 5.02
N ARG A 96 26.97 4.55 5.00
CA ARG A 96 26.09 4.23 3.87
C ARG A 96 25.96 5.44 2.96
N ARG A 97 26.35 5.31 1.69
CA ARG A 97 26.19 6.39 0.71
C ARG A 97 25.05 6.08 -0.25
N GLY A 98 24.14 7.03 -0.45
CA GLY A 98 23.15 6.97 -1.52
C GLY A 98 23.79 7.29 -2.88
N LEU A 99 23.78 6.34 -3.81
CA LEU A 99 24.25 6.52 -5.18
C LEU A 99 23.15 7.09 -6.08
N VAL A 100 21.93 6.57 -5.93
CA VAL A 100 20.76 6.98 -6.70
C VAL A 100 19.54 6.95 -5.80
N SER A 101 18.78 8.04 -5.76
CA SER A 101 17.48 8.10 -5.12
C SER A 101 16.37 8.34 -6.15
N VAL A 102 15.25 7.63 -6.01
CA VAL A 102 14.08 7.77 -6.88
C VAL A 102 12.82 7.72 -6.05
N GLU A 103 11.95 8.71 -6.23
CA GLU A 103 10.58 8.63 -5.71
C GLU A 103 9.62 8.27 -6.84
N LEU A 104 9.00 7.08 -6.72
CA LEU A 104 8.00 6.59 -7.65
C LEU A 104 6.61 7.06 -7.22
N GLN A 105 6.04 8.02 -7.93
CA GLN A 105 4.67 8.50 -7.68
C GLN A 105 3.62 7.53 -8.21
N HIS A 106 2.72 7.07 -7.33
CA HIS A 106 1.65 6.12 -7.67
C HIS A 106 0.40 6.82 -8.20
N ARG A 107 -0.25 6.21 -9.19
CA ARG A 107 -1.55 6.66 -9.72
C ARG A 107 -2.74 5.95 -9.05
N GLY A 108 -2.52 5.37 -7.87
CA GLY A 108 -3.52 4.55 -7.15
C GLY A 108 -4.84 5.28 -6.91
N ASP A 109 -4.78 6.57 -6.52
CA ASP A 109 -5.96 7.38 -6.29
C ASP A 109 -6.74 7.70 -7.56
N GLN A 110 -6.04 7.99 -8.66
CA GLN A 110 -6.66 8.21 -9.96
C GLN A 110 -7.37 6.94 -10.47
N ILE A 111 -6.72 5.77 -10.32
CA ILE A 111 -7.30 4.46 -10.65
C ILE A 111 -8.56 4.21 -9.80
N ARG A 112 -8.47 4.45 -8.48
CA ARG A 112 -9.59 4.32 -7.55
C ARG A 112 -10.75 5.25 -7.92
N ALA A 113 -10.46 6.50 -8.29
CA ALA A 113 -11.46 7.46 -8.74
C ALA A 113 -12.14 6.99 -10.04
N GLY A 114 -11.37 6.46 -11.00
CA GLY A 114 -11.91 5.89 -12.24
C GLY A 114 -12.80 4.66 -12.00
N ILE A 115 -12.42 3.76 -11.09
CA ILE A 115 -13.26 2.63 -10.65
C ILE A 115 -14.53 3.16 -9.97
N ARG A 116 -14.37 4.16 -9.09
CA ARG A 116 -15.38 5.05 -8.51
C ARG A 116 -16.48 5.42 -9.51
N ARG A 117 -16.04 6.13 -10.53
CA ARG A 117 -16.85 6.69 -11.60
C ARG A 117 -17.59 5.61 -12.38
N ARG A 118 -16.89 4.54 -12.79
CA ARG A 118 -17.48 3.39 -13.48
C ARG A 118 -18.56 2.69 -12.64
N ALA A 119 -18.35 2.55 -11.33
CA ALA A 119 -19.36 2.02 -10.43
C ALA A 119 -20.59 2.92 -10.34
N GLY A 120 -20.39 4.24 -10.29
CA GLY A 120 -21.46 5.24 -10.34
C GLY A 120 -22.31 5.14 -11.60
N TYR A 121 -21.69 5.05 -12.78
CA TYR A 121 -22.42 4.87 -14.05
C TYR A 121 -23.25 3.59 -14.10
N ARG A 122 -22.72 2.48 -13.56
CA ARG A 122 -23.49 1.22 -13.44
C ARG A 122 -24.67 1.37 -12.49
N HIS A 123 -24.48 2.03 -11.35
CA HIS A 123 -25.57 2.33 -10.42
C HIS A 123 -26.65 3.19 -11.08
N ARG A 124 -26.28 4.27 -11.78
CA ARG A 124 -27.23 5.14 -12.50
C ARG A 124 -28.01 4.38 -13.56
N ARG A 125 -27.33 3.58 -14.38
CA ARG A 125 -28.00 2.76 -15.41
C ARG A 125 -29.02 1.81 -14.78
N ARG A 126 -28.67 1.20 -13.65
CA ARG A 126 -29.58 0.31 -12.93
C ARG A 126 -30.75 1.06 -12.33
N SER A 127 -30.49 2.17 -11.63
CA SER A 127 -31.53 2.97 -10.98
C SER A 127 -32.45 3.69 -11.96
N ALA A 128 -32.01 3.93 -13.20
CA ALA A 128 -32.86 4.53 -14.23
C ALA A 128 -33.58 3.46 -15.07
N ASN A 129 -32.88 2.42 -15.55
CA ASN A 129 -33.37 1.59 -16.65
C ASN A 129 -33.57 0.11 -16.28
N LEU A 130 -32.90 -0.41 -15.25
CA LEU A 130 -32.79 -1.87 -15.02
C LEU A 130 -33.16 -2.30 -13.59
N ARG A 131 -34.01 -1.54 -12.88
CA ARG A 131 -34.44 -1.89 -11.52
C ARG A 131 -35.18 -3.23 -11.45
N HIS A 132 -35.94 -3.55 -12.50
CA HIS A 132 -36.69 -4.81 -12.61
C HIS A 132 -35.78 -6.05 -12.72
N ARG A 133 -34.50 -5.91 -13.09
CA ARG A 133 -33.57 -7.05 -13.22
C ARG A 133 -32.81 -7.28 -11.93
N ALA A 134 -32.66 -8.53 -11.50
CA ALA A 134 -31.84 -8.89 -10.34
C ALA A 134 -30.39 -8.37 -10.42
N ALA A 135 -29.75 -8.12 -9.26
CA ALA A 135 -28.36 -7.68 -9.20
C ALA A 135 -27.45 -8.89 -9.36
N ARG A 136 -26.44 -8.78 -10.23
CA ARG A 136 -25.43 -9.82 -10.44
C ARG A 136 -24.07 -9.31 -9.97
N SER A 137 -23.89 -9.20 -8.65
CA SER A 137 -22.62 -8.76 -8.03
C SER A 137 -21.47 -9.73 -8.31
N ASP A 138 -21.80 -11.01 -8.40
CA ASP A 138 -20.85 -12.12 -8.40
C ASP A 138 -20.30 -12.42 -9.80
N ASN A 139 -20.87 -11.79 -10.84
CA ASN A 139 -20.34 -11.82 -12.21
C ASN A 139 -18.95 -11.17 -12.33
N ARG A 140 -18.43 -10.58 -11.26
CA ARG A 140 -17.06 -10.07 -11.20
C ARG A 140 -16.12 -11.19 -10.77
N ALA A 141 -15.83 -12.09 -11.70
CA ALA A 141 -14.86 -13.15 -11.46
C ALA A 141 -13.49 -12.55 -11.07
N ARG A 142 -12.93 -13.05 -9.98
CA ARG A 142 -11.57 -12.73 -9.52
C ARG A 142 -10.75 -13.99 -9.68
N ARG A 143 -9.69 -13.91 -10.49
CA ARG A 143 -8.74 -15.00 -10.64
C ARG A 143 -7.94 -15.17 -9.33
N PRO A 144 -7.38 -16.36 -9.04
CA PRO A 144 -6.39 -16.52 -7.99
C PRO A 144 -5.28 -15.46 -8.13
N GLY A 145 -4.85 -14.86 -7.02
CA GLY A 145 -3.86 -13.76 -7.03
C GLY A 145 -4.39 -12.42 -7.55
N TRP A 146 -5.71 -12.24 -7.68
CA TRP A 146 -6.27 -10.94 -8.04
C TRP A 146 -6.00 -9.89 -6.96
N LEU A 147 -5.36 -8.81 -7.37
CA LEU A 147 -5.19 -7.60 -6.55
C LEU A 147 -6.11 -6.51 -7.10
N PRO A 148 -6.66 -5.64 -6.23
CA PRO A 148 -7.36 -4.44 -6.70
C PRO A 148 -6.46 -3.65 -7.65
N PRO A 149 -6.99 -3.07 -8.76
CA PRO A 149 -6.14 -2.44 -9.78
C PRO A 149 -5.21 -1.34 -9.24
N SER A 150 -5.62 -0.60 -8.21
CA SER A 150 -4.78 0.41 -7.55
C SER A 150 -3.60 -0.20 -6.78
N VAL A 151 -3.81 -1.37 -6.16
CA VAL A 151 -2.77 -2.11 -5.43
C VAL A 151 -1.84 -2.81 -6.41
N ARG A 152 -2.40 -3.47 -7.45
CA ARG A 152 -1.63 -4.07 -8.54
C ARG A 152 -0.70 -3.06 -9.20
N HIS A 153 -1.22 -1.87 -9.53
CA HIS A 153 -0.41 -0.79 -10.09
C HIS A 153 0.80 -0.46 -9.23
N ARG A 154 0.62 -0.32 -7.90
CA ARG A 154 1.72 -0.04 -6.96
C ARG A 154 2.80 -1.13 -6.99
N VAL A 155 2.38 -2.40 -7.01
CA VAL A 155 3.30 -3.54 -7.06
C VAL A 155 4.04 -3.53 -8.39
N ASP A 156 3.32 -3.53 -9.51
CA ASP A 156 3.90 -3.66 -10.85
C ASP A 156 4.86 -2.52 -11.19
N THR A 157 4.54 -1.28 -10.81
CA THR A 157 5.43 -0.12 -11.07
C THR A 157 6.69 -0.15 -10.22
N THR A 158 6.59 -0.55 -8.95
CA THR A 158 7.74 -0.72 -8.06
C THR A 158 8.65 -1.82 -8.58
N PHE A 159 8.10 -2.99 -8.92
CA PHE A 159 8.86 -4.10 -9.53
C PHE A 159 9.53 -3.68 -10.84
N SER A 160 8.82 -2.98 -11.73
CA SER A 160 9.36 -2.49 -12.99
C SER A 160 10.52 -1.50 -12.79
N LEU A 161 10.48 -0.67 -11.75
CA LEU A 161 11.58 0.24 -11.43
C LEU A 161 12.76 -0.49 -10.78
N ALA A 162 12.51 -1.38 -9.82
CA ALA A 162 13.53 -2.21 -9.19
C ALA A 162 14.30 -3.04 -10.23
N HIS A 163 13.58 -3.73 -11.13
CA HIS A 163 14.20 -4.50 -12.21
C HIS A 163 15.05 -3.62 -13.14
N ARG A 164 14.62 -2.37 -13.40
CA ARG A 164 15.44 -1.43 -14.18
C ARG A 164 16.71 -1.04 -13.44
N LEU A 165 16.67 -0.86 -12.11
CA LEU A 165 17.86 -0.54 -11.32
C LEU A 165 18.82 -1.73 -11.28
N CYS A 166 18.33 -2.95 -11.04
CA CYS A 166 19.17 -4.17 -11.04
C CYS A 166 19.78 -4.48 -12.42
N ARG A 167 19.19 -4.00 -13.52
CA ARG A 167 19.80 -4.11 -14.85
C ARG A 167 21.08 -3.28 -15.00
N TRP A 168 21.13 -2.11 -14.36
CA TRP A 168 22.21 -1.13 -14.56
C TRP A 168 23.23 -1.10 -13.44
N ALA A 169 22.93 -1.70 -12.29
CA ALA A 169 23.79 -1.72 -11.13
C ALA A 169 23.97 -3.15 -10.61
N PRO A 170 25.16 -3.49 -10.08
CA PRO A 170 25.47 -4.79 -9.46
C PRO A 170 24.74 -4.96 -8.12
N VAL A 171 23.41 -5.04 -8.16
CA VAL A 171 22.62 -5.15 -6.92
C VAL A 171 22.81 -6.55 -6.33
N THR A 172 23.46 -6.62 -5.17
CA THR A 172 23.70 -7.86 -4.42
C THR A 172 22.58 -8.16 -3.44
N GLU A 173 21.94 -7.12 -2.92
CA GLU A 173 20.94 -7.24 -1.86
C GLU A 173 19.78 -6.25 -2.08
N ILE A 174 18.55 -6.70 -1.77
CA ILE A 174 17.36 -5.87 -1.84
C ILE A 174 16.68 -5.86 -0.48
N HIS A 175 16.65 -4.69 0.16
CA HIS A 175 15.91 -4.46 1.39
C HIS A 175 14.57 -3.83 1.06
N VAL A 176 13.49 -4.41 1.59
CA VAL A 176 12.14 -3.86 1.46
C VAL A 176 11.60 -3.59 2.85
N GLU A 177 11.30 -2.33 3.13
CA GLU A 177 10.64 -1.96 4.38
C GLU A 177 9.19 -2.46 4.33
N HIS A 178 8.85 -3.38 5.24
CA HIS A 178 7.51 -3.91 5.33
C HIS A 178 6.74 -3.20 6.43
N VAL A 179 6.09 -2.08 6.08
CA VAL A 179 5.27 -1.36 7.05
C VAL A 179 3.89 -2.00 7.17
N ALA A 180 3.75 -2.90 8.14
CA ALA A 180 2.48 -3.50 8.50
C ALA A 180 1.66 -2.50 9.34
N PHE A 181 0.97 -1.57 8.69
CA PHE A 181 0.00 -0.71 9.38
C PHE A 181 -1.26 -1.52 9.70
N ASP A 182 -1.43 -1.92 10.95
CA ASP A 182 -2.69 -2.48 11.40
C ASP A 182 -3.74 -1.37 11.59
N THR A 183 -4.46 -1.10 10.50
CA THR A 183 -5.59 -0.17 10.50
C THR A 183 -6.66 -0.50 11.54
N HIS A 184 -6.79 -1.76 11.97
CA HIS A 184 -7.76 -2.16 12.99
C HIS A 184 -7.29 -1.75 14.38
N SER A 185 -6.04 -2.04 14.74
CA SER A 185 -5.43 -1.54 15.99
C SER A 185 -5.36 -0.01 16.03
N LEU A 186 -4.99 0.64 14.93
CA LEU A 186 -4.99 2.11 14.82
C LEU A 186 -6.39 2.71 15.03
N SER A 187 -7.44 2.05 14.53
CA SER A 187 -8.82 2.50 14.74
C SER A 187 -9.30 2.25 16.17
N ALA A 188 -8.79 1.21 16.83
CA ALA A 188 -9.11 0.88 18.22
C ALA A 188 -8.32 1.73 19.24
N GLY A 189 -7.27 2.43 18.80
CA GLY A 189 -6.39 3.20 19.68
C GLY A 189 -5.48 2.34 20.58
N ARG A 190 -5.49 1.01 20.38
CA ARG A 190 -4.66 0.06 21.13
C ARG A 190 -4.27 -1.13 20.25
N PRO A 191 -3.12 -1.79 20.52
CA PRO A 191 -2.79 -3.04 19.86
C PRO A 191 -3.85 -4.10 20.17
N LEU A 192 -4.44 -4.69 19.13
CA LEU A 192 -5.37 -5.82 19.26
C LEU A 192 -4.57 -7.13 19.27
N LYS A 193 -5.09 -8.19 19.90
CA LYS A 193 -4.42 -9.50 19.96
C LYS A 193 -5.30 -10.63 19.40
N GLY A 194 -4.70 -11.51 18.61
CA GLY A 194 -5.30 -12.79 18.19
C GLY A 194 -6.69 -12.64 17.56
N ALA A 195 -7.70 -13.25 18.20
CA ALA A 195 -9.09 -13.24 17.72
C ALA A 195 -9.70 -11.82 17.63
N GLU A 196 -9.19 -10.85 18.39
CA GLU A 196 -9.64 -9.45 18.32
C GLU A 196 -9.38 -8.82 16.95
N HIS A 197 -8.35 -9.24 16.22
CA HIS A 197 -8.11 -8.73 14.86
C HIS A 197 -9.20 -9.15 13.87
N GLN A 198 -9.69 -10.39 14.01
CA GLN A 198 -10.73 -10.95 13.15
C GLN A 198 -12.12 -10.46 13.58
N ARG A 199 -12.26 -10.14 14.87
CA ARG A 199 -13.49 -9.64 15.47
C ARG A 199 -13.52 -8.10 15.43
N GLY A 200 -13.91 -7.56 14.28
CA GLY A 200 -14.20 -6.13 14.15
C GLY A 200 -15.33 -5.65 15.09
N PRO A 201 -15.65 -4.36 15.14
CA PRO A 201 -16.75 -3.81 15.96
C PRO A 201 -18.13 -4.42 15.66
N LEU A 202 -18.25 -5.16 14.55
CA LEU A 202 -19.44 -5.85 14.07
C LEU A 202 -19.32 -7.38 14.16
N ALA A 203 -18.32 -7.90 14.88
CA ALA A 203 -18.16 -9.33 15.04
C ALA A 203 -19.42 -9.94 15.67
N GLY A 204 -20.03 -10.90 14.97
CA GLY A 204 -21.27 -11.55 15.42
C GLY A 204 -22.55 -10.76 15.18
N THR A 205 -22.50 -9.51 14.69
CA THR A 205 -23.70 -8.67 14.55
C THR A 205 -23.67 -7.85 13.27
N SER A 206 -24.80 -7.77 12.56
CA SER A 206 -24.91 -6.87 11.41
C SER A 206 -24.82 -5.39 11.83
N VAL A 207 -24.47 -4.49 10.89
CA VAL A 207 -24.50 -3.03 11.13
C VAL A 207 -25.85 -2.60 11.72
N ARG A 208 -26.94 -3.10 11.14
CA ARG A 208 -28.31 -2.80 11.59
C ARG A 208 -28.55 -3.31 13.01
N GLY A 209 -28.10 -4.51 13.34
CA GLY A 209 -28.23 -5.09 14.68
C GLY A 209 -27.50 -4.25 15.72
N ARG A 210 -26.24 -3.86 15.46
CA ARG A 210 -25.47 -3.00 16.36
C ARG A 210 -26.13 -1.64 16.55
N LEU A 211 -26.55 -1.00 15.46
CA LEU A 211 -27.24 0.28 15.54
C LEU A 211 -28.56 0.18 16.30
N ARG A 212 -29.30 -0.93 16.18
CA ARG A 212 -30.54 -1.12 16.93
C ARG A 212 -30.32 -1.19 18.44
N VAL A 213 -29.23 -1.82 18.89
CA VAL A 213 -28.86 -1.85 20.31
C VAL A 213 -28.42 -0.47 20.80
N VAL A 214 -27.57 0.22 20.04
CA VAL A 214 -27.07 1.56 20.43
C VAL A 214 -28.18 2.59 20.52
N TRP A 215 -29.15 2.52 19.62
CA TRP A 215 -30.24 3.48 19.51
C TRP A 215 -31.54 3.01 20.15
N ASP A 216 -31.52 1.87 20.85
CA ASP A 216 -32.70 1.23 21.42
C ASP A 216 -33.90 1.18 20.46
N GLY A 217 -33.63 0.79 19.20
CA GLY A 217 -34.64 0.73 18.15
C GLY A 217 -35.39 2.05 17.87
N SER A 218 -34.77 3.19 18.19
CA SER A 218 -35.37 4.52 18.08
C SER A 218 -34.67 5.37 17.01
N CYS A 219 -35.39 6.35 16.47
CA CYS A 219 -34.82 7.32 15.54
C CYS A 219 -33.87 8.28 16.27
N ALA A 220 -32.63 8.40 15.79
CA ALA A 220 -31.62 9.30 16.34
C ALA A 220 -32.02 10.79 16.32
N TYR A 221 -32.97 11.16 15.46
CA TYR A 221 -33.38 12.55 15.29
C TYR A 221 -34.70 12.91 15.96
N CYS A 222 -35.67 11.99 15.99
CA CYS A 222 -36.98 12.25 16.56
C CYS A 222 -37.31 11.44 17.81
N GLY A 223 -36.47 10.47 18.18
CA GLY A 223 -36.71 9.57 19.31
C GLY A 223 -37.81 8.52 19.07
N MET A 224 -38.52 8.58 17.94
CA MET A 224 -39.61 7.66 17.66
C MET A 224 -39.12 6.22 17.50
N SER A 225 -39.70 5.32 18.28
CA SER A 225 -39.50 3.87 18.23
C SER A 225 -40.68 3.18 17.52
N GLY A 226 -40.57 1.86 17.27
CA GLY A 226 -41.67 1.07 16.67
C GLY A 226 -41.97 1.35 15.19
N VAL A 227 -41.23 2.27 14.55
CA VAL A 227 -41.41 2.63 13.13
C VAL A 227 -40.32 2.02 12.24
N PRO A 228 -40.55 1.92 10.92
CA PRO A 228 -39.51 1.52 9.97
C PRO A 228 -38.31 2.48 10.00
N LEU A 229 -37.16 1.98 10.47
CA LEU A 229 -35.90 2.73 10.55
C LEU A 229 -34.95 2.39 9.40
N ASN A 230 -34.33 3.42 8.85
CA ASN A 230 -33.29 3.36 7.83
C ASN A 230 -31.92 3.60 8.46
N ILE A 231 -30.88 3.00 7.87
CA ILE A 231 -29.50 3.35 8.20
C ILE A 231 -29.17 4.64 7.46
N GLU A 232 -28.77 5.66 8.21
CA GLU A 232 -28.54 7.02 7.72
C GLU A 232 -27.10 7.45 8.01
N HIS A 233 -26.53 8.27 7.13
CA HIS A 233 -25.17 8.80 7.28
C HIS A 233 -25.18 10.21 7.91
N VAL A 234 -24.69 10.33 9.15
CA VAL A 234 -24.58 11.61 9.88
C VAL A 234 -23.93 12.68 8.99
N ARG A 235 -22.72 12.39 8.49
CA ARG A 235 -22.13 13.08 7.35
C ARG A 235 -22.52 12.35 6.06
N PRO A 236 -23.24 12.98 5.13
CA PRO A 236 -23.68 12.35 3.88
C PRO A 236 -22.53 11.83 3.03
N ARG A 237 -22.72 10.67 2.38
CA ARG A 237 -21.74 10.09 1.44
C ARG A 237 -21.32 11.05 0.32
N GLY A 238 -22.28 11.81 -0.22
CA GLY A 238 -22.01 12.82 -1.26
C GLY A 238 -21.09 13.96 -0.81
N ARG A 239 -20.94 14.15 0.51
CA ARG A 239 -20.06 15.14 1.14
C ARG A 239 -18.84 14.52 1.82
N GLY A 240 -18.46 13.29 1.42
CA GLY A 240 -17.29 12.59 1.95
C GLY A 240 -17.53 11.77 3.22
N GLY A 241 -18.80 11.53 3.59
CA GLY A 241 -19.17 10.62 4.67
C GLY A 241 -18.65 9.20 4.49
N SER A 242 -18.17 8.59 5.58
CA SER A 242 -17.68 7.21 5.58
C SER A 242 -18.81 6.21 5.90
N ASP A 243 -18.65 4.94 5.49
CA ASP A 243 -19.54 3.85 5.90
C ASP A 243 -19.14 3.23 7.26
N ARG A 244 -18.27 3.89 8.03
CA ARG A 244 -17.92 3.45 9.39
C ARG A 244 -19.14 3.60 10.29
N ILE A 245 -19.30 2.68 11.24
CA ILE A 245 -20.39 2.71 12.24
C ILE A 245 -20.46 4.05 12.96
N SER A 246 -19.32 4.68 13.20
CA SER A 246 -19.22 6.01 13.83
C SER A 246 -19.87 7.15 13.02
N ASN A 247 -20.22 6.92 11.75
CA ASN A 247 -20.93 7.86 10.89
C ASN A 247 -22.34 7.36 10.52
N LEU A 248 -22.83 6.28 11.14
CA LEU A 248 -24.11 5.67 10.84
C LEU A 248 -25.06 5.77 12.03
N VAL A 249 -26.33 6.09 11.77
CA VAL A 249 -27.40 6.13 12.77
C VAL A 249 -28.67 5.48 12.24
N LEU A 250 -29.66 5.25 13.11
CA LEU A 250 -31.00 4.89 12.69
C LEU A 250 -31.87 6.15 12.56
N ALA A 251 -32.53 6.30 11.42
CA ALA A 251 -33.47 7.39 11.17
C ALA A 251 -34.79 6.88 10.59
N CYS A 252 -35.91 7.40 11.08
CA CYS A 252 -37.22 7.11 10.49
C CYS A 252 -37.29 7.69 9.06
N SER A 253 -38.20 7.16 8.24
CA SER A 253 -38.37 7.60 6.84
C SER A 253 -38.57 9.12 6.69
N PRO A 254 -39.42 9.79 7.50
CA PRO A 254 -39.58 11.24 7.45
C PRO A 254 -38.28 12.01 7.73
N CYS A 255 -37.58 11.70 8.83
CA CYS A 255 -36.35 12.41 9.18
C CYS A 255 -35.22 12.15 8.17
N ASN A 256 -35.08 10.91 7.70
CA ASN A 256 -34.09 10.56 6.68
C ASN A 256 -34.33 11.36 5.38
N ARG A 257 -35.60 11.50 4.96
CA ARG A 257 -35.96 12.29 3.78
C ARG A 257 -35.75 13.79 4.00
N ALA A 258 -36.11 14.31 5.17
CA ALA A 258 -35.97 15.72 5.51
C ALA A 258 -34.50 16.17 5.63
N LYS A 259 -33.63 15.33 6.20
CA LYS A 259 -32.18 15.57 6.21
C LYS A 259 -31.60 15.45 4.80
N GLY A 260 -31.95 14.38 4.09
CA GLY A 260 -31.48 14.12 2.73
C GLY A 260 -29.96 14.26 2.63
N GLY A 261 -29.50 15.14 1.73
CA GLY A 261 -28.08 15.40 1.52
C GLY A 261 -27.43 16.36 2.52
N LYS A 262 -28.15 16.89 3.51
CA LYS A 262 -27.65 17.91 4.47
C LYS A 262 -26.71 17.29 5.52
N PRO A 263 -25.64 17.99 5.94
CA PRO A 263 -24.89 17.60 7.13
C PRO A 263 -25.80 17.69 8.37
N VAL A 264 -25.53 16.91 9.41
CA VAL A 264 -26.41 16.82 10.59
C VAL A 264 -26.55 18.17 11.28
N GLU A 265 -25.49 18.96 11.28
CA GLU A 265 -25.40 20.30 11.85
C GLU A 265 -26.38 21.26 11.18
N ALA A 266 -26.53 21.16 9.85
CA ALA A 266 -27.50 21.98 9.11
C ALA A 266 -28.94 21.45 9.23
N PHE A 267 -29.13 20.18 9.55
CA PHE A 267 -30.45 19.58 9.70
C PHE A 267 -31.05 19.80 11.10
N LEU A 268 -30.20 19.90 12.11
CA LEU A 268 -30.57 20.13 13.51
C LEU A 268 -30.17 21.55 13.97
N ALA A 269 -29.98 22.48 13.04
CA ALA A 269 -29.61 23.87 13.37
C ALA A 269 -30.65 24.54 14.29
N ASP A 270 -31.91 24.12 14.18
CA ASP A 270 -33.05 24.56 14.97
C ASP A 270 -33.27 23.75 16.27
N ARG A 271 -32.49 22.68 16.47
CA ARG A 271 -32.64 21.69 17.55
C ARG A 271 -31.29 21.40 18.18
N ALA A 272 -30.76 22.40 18.89
CA ALA A 272 -29.45 22.36 19.52
C ALA A 272 -29.33 21.25 20.58
N ASP A 273 -30.42 20.97 21.31
CA ASP A 273 -30.56 19.86 22.25
C ASP A 273 -30.28 18.50 21.57
N ARG A 274 -30.88 18.29 20.39
CA ARG A 274 -30.69 17.06 19.62
C ARG A 274 -29.41 17.03 18.84
N LEU A 275 -28.83 18.19 18.49
CA LEU A 275 -27.51 18.26 17.89
C LEU A 275 -26.41 17.89 18.90
N ALA A 276 -26.58 18.28 20.16
CA ALA A 276 -25.68 17.88 21.26
C ALA A 276 -25.83 16.40 21.64
N ALA A 277 -27.05 15.87 21.58
CA ALA A 277 -27.33 14.45 21.82
C ALA A 277 -27.04 13.56 20.60
N ALA A 278 -27.02 14.12 19.38
CA ALA A 278 -26.59 13.41 18.20
C ALA A 278 -25.11 13.03 18.38
N PRO A 279 -24.69 11.80 18.03
CA PRO A 279 -23.30 11.44 18.18
C PRO A 279 -22.58 12.23 17.10
N GLY A 280 -21.87 13.27 17.52
CA GLY A 280 -20.80 13.79 16.71
C GLY A 280 -19.83 12.64 16.40
N PRO A 281 -18.97 12.78 15.38
CA PRO A 281 -17.84 11.88 15.13
C PRO A 281 -16.83 11.78 16.31
N ALA A 282 -17.17 12.29 17.50
CA ALA A 282 -16.38 12.40 18.71
C ALA A 282 -16.73 11.38 19.81
N ALA A 283 -17.75 10.53 19.66
CA ALA A 283 -18.11 9.52 20.67
C ALA A 283 -17.21 8.25 20.66
N LEU A 284 -16.02 8.32 20.07
CA LEU A 284 -14.95 7.33 20.25
C LEU A 284 -13.66 8.08 20.61
N PRO A 285 -12.81 7.55 21.50
CA PRO A 285 -11.66 8.26 22.02
C PRO A 285 -10.76 8.70 20.85
N ARG A 286 -10.58 10.02 20.68
CA ARG A 286 -9.46 10.53 19.90
C ARG A 286 -8.22 10.31 20.74
N GLN A 287 -7.55 9.17 20.57
CA GLN A 287 -6.23 8.99 21.15
C GLN A 287 -5.18 9.39 20.12
N THR A 288 -4.37 10.35 20.54
CA THR A 288 -3.17 10.86 19.87
C THR A 288 -2.24 9.69 19.54
N ALA A 289 -1.85 9.58 18.27
CA ALA A 289 -0.87 8.60 17.85
C ALA A 289 0.51 9.01 18.36
N SER A 290 0.98 8.36 19.42
CA SER A 290 2.41 8.20 19.67
C SER A 290 2.87 6.94 18.94
N PRO A 291 3.87 7.01 18.04
CA PRO A 291 4.45 5.81 17.46
C PRO A 291 5.38 5.20 18.50
N ARG A 292 4.98 4.08 19.11
CA ARG A 292 5.92 3.15 19.73
C ARG A 292 5.99 1.89 18.90
N ALA A 293 7.23 1.58 18.50
CA ALA A 293 7.64 0.41 17.77
C ALA A 293 7.17 -0.88 18.46
N TRP A 294 6.68 -1.82 17.67
CA TRP A 294 6.56 -3.22 18.08
C TRP A 294 7.18 -4.11 17.02
N THR A 295 8.35 -4.63 17.37
CA THR A 295 8.80 -5.98 17.02
C THR A 295 7.72 -6.97 17.46
N LYS A 296 7.42 -8.00 16.66
CA LYS A 296 7.50 -9.44 17.00
C LYS A 296 7.21 -10.29 15.77
N HIS A 297 8.01 -11.33 15.64
CA HIS A 297 8.03 -12.36 14.60
C HIS A 297 6.82 -13.31 14.67
N THR A 298 6.45 -13.87 13.52
CA THR A 298 6.15 -15.30 13.40
C THR A 298 6.35 -15.75 11.94
N PRO A 299 6.88 -16.96 11.71
CA PRO A 299 7.49 -17.36 10.44
C PRO A 299 6.47 -18.01 9.50
N TRP A 300 6.59 -17.70 8.20
CA TRP A 300 6.02 -18.52 7.14
C TRP A 300 7.17 -18.99 6.24
N MET A 301 7.13 -20.27 5.90
CA MET A 301 8.17 -21.03 5.20
C MET A 301 8.50 -20.47 3.80
N PRO A 302 9.72 -20.73 3.29
CA PRO A 302 10.28 -20.04 2.14
C PRO A 302 9.82 -20.64 0.81
N CYS A 303 9.56 -19.77 -0.18
CA CYS A 303 9.52 -20.16 -1.58
C CYS A 303 10.93 -20.03 -2.16
N ALA A 304 11.42 -21.10 -2.78
CA ALA A 304 12.78 -21.23 -3.27
C ALA A 304 13.05 -20.27 -4.45
N SER A 305 13.92 -19.28 -4.21
CA SER A 305 14.60 -18.51 -5.25
C SER A 305 15.93 -18.02 -4.68
N GLY A 306 17.04 -18.27 -5.37
CA GLY A 306 18.42 -18.01 -4.92
C GLY A 306 18.84 -16.52 -4.86
N LEU A 307 18.01 -15.65 -4.31
CA LEU A 307 18.37 -14.28 -3.91
C LEU A 307 18.03 -14.12 -2.42
N LEU A 308 19.02 -13.67 -1.63
CA LEU A 308 18.83 -13.35 -0.21
C LEU A 308 18.05 -12.03 -0.09
N ILE A 309 16.73 -12.15 0.07
CA ILE A 309 15.89 -11.02 0.51
C ILE A 309 16.06 -10.91 2.02
N THR A 310 16.92 -10.01 2.48
CA THR A 310 17.05 -9.74 3.91
C THR A 310 16.00 -8.73 4.35
N ARG A 311 15.50 -8.94 5.57
CA ARG A 311 14.51 -8.09 6.21
C ARG A 311 15.24 -7.18 7.19
N SER A 312 15.39 -5.91 6.86
CA SER A 312 15.85 -4.91 7.82
C SER A 312 14.64 -4.34 8.57
N ALA A 313 14.47 -4.75 9.83
CA ALA A 313 13.60 -4.03 10.76
C ALA A 313 14.42 -2.86 11.33
N THR A 314 14.24 -1.66 10.81
CA THR A 314 14.80 -0.43 11.39
C THR A 314 13.82 0.07 12.44
N GLY A 315 14.16 -0.17 13.71
CA GLY A 315 13.50 0.43 14.86
C GLY A 315 14.50 1.31 15.61
N SER A 316 14.18 2.60 15.69
CA SER A 316 14.56 3.49 16.78
C SER A 316 13.30 4.19 17.28
#